data_AF-A0A0M4JRY2-F1
#
_entry.id   AF-A0A0M4JRY2-F1
#
_cell.length_a   1.000
_cell.length_b   1.000
_cell.length_c   1.000
_cell.angle_alpha   90.00
_cell.angle_beta   90.00
_cell.angle_gamma   90.00
#
_symmetry.space_group_name_H-M   'P 1'
#
loop_
_entity.id
_entity.type
_entity.pdbx_description
1 polymer ?
#
loop_
_entity_poly.entity_id
_entity_poly.type
_entity_poly.pdbx_seq_one_letter_code
_entity_poly.pdbx_strand_id
1 'polypeptide(L)'
;MQLKEYIDYLVQWLQQEVKKANQKGVIVGISGGIDSAVVAAIAKKAFPNDYLTVWMPCNSSDLDEKCKLELIEKFDLKNVSVDLSKTFNVLSDSLNDSGIKQSKIALANSKARLRMTTLYSMAQTHNYLVLGTDNADEWHIGYFTKFGDGGVDLLPIVHLLKREVREAAKILGVPQSIINRAPTASLWEDQTDESEIGFSYDLIDDYISGKSVDKAVKDRVDYLHKISEHKRIGAPIPKNIR
;
A
#
# COMPACT_ATOMS: atom_id res chain seq x y z
N MET A 1 13.06 -8.23 19.44
CA MET A 1 12.99 -6.76 19.43
C MET A 1 11.55 -6.38 19.69
N GLN A 2 11.28 -5.44 20.61
CA GLN A 2 9.91 -4.99 20.83
C GLN A 2 9.43 -4.18 19.61
N LEU A 3 8.13 -4.22 19.27
CA LEU A 3 7.61 -3.55 18.07
C LEU A 3 7.96 -2.05 18.01
N LYS A 4 8.00 -1.37 19.17
CA LYS A 4 8.44 0.03 19.26
C LYS A 4 9.90 0.23 18.81
N GLU A 5 10.80 -0.63 19.26
CA GLU A 5 12.21 -0.62 18.84
C GLU A 5 12.33 -0.92 17.34
N TYR A 6 11.46 -1.80 16.81
CA TYR A 6 11.44 -2.06 15.38
C TYR A 6 10.97 -0.85 14.57
N ILE A 7 9.96 -0.12 15.03
CA ILE A 7 9.53 1.15 14.40
C ILE A 7 10.69 2.16 14.39
N ASP A 8 11.45 2.28 15.48
CA ASP A 8 12.64 3.15 15.53
C ASP A 8 13.73 2.68 14.54
N TYR A 9 13.91 1.37 14.40
CA TYR A 9 14.76 0.80 13.36
C TYR A 9 14.27 1.14 11.94
N LEU A 10 12.97 1.02 11.65
CA LEU A 10 12.40 1.33 10.34
C LEU A 10 12.64 2.80 9.94
N VAL A 11 12.54 3.71 10.91
CA VAL A 11 12.86 5.14 10.73
C VAL A 11 14.32 5.31 10.30
N GLN A 12 15.26 4.68 11.01
CA GLN A 12 16.69 4.75 10.68
C GLN A 12 17.00 4.09 9.33
N TRP A 13 16.35 2.96 9.05
CA TRP A 13 16.50 2.24 7.79
C TRP A 13 16.08 3.12 6.60
N LEU A 14 14.91 3.79 6.67
CA LEU A 14 14.47 4.71 5.61
C LEU A 14 15.48 5.84 5.37
N GLN A 15 16.01 6.45 6.44
CA GLN A 15 17.03 7.50 6.32
C GLN A 15 18.29 7.00 5.61
N GLN A 16 18.71 5.76 5.90
CA GLN A 16 19.86 5.15 5.25
C GLN A 16 19.59 4.85 3.77
N GLU A 17 18.43 4.30 3.41
CA GLU A 17 18.07 3.98 2.02
C GLU A 17 17.97 5.23 1.15
N VAL A 18 17.30 6.29 1.65
CA VAL A 18 17.24 7.59 0.95
C VAL A 18 18.64 8.17 0.73
N LYS A 19 19.51 8.09 1.75
CA LYS A 19 20.91 8.53 1.63
C LYS A 19 21.69 7.71 0.59
N LYS A 20 21.54 6.39 0.58
CA LYS A 20 22.20 5.50 -0.40
C LYS A 20 21.77 5.80 -1.83
N ALA A 21 20.49 6.11 -2.02
CA ALA A 21 19.93 6.48 -3.32
C ALA A 21 20.24 7.93 -3.76
N ASN A 22 20.97 8.69 -2.93
CA ASN A 22 21.26 10.12 -3.15
C ASN A 22 19.97 10.95 -3.40
N GLN A 23 18.90 10.61 -2.68
CA GLN A 23 17.63 11.32 -2.72
C GLN A 23 17.47 12.22 -1.49
N LYS A 24 16.49 13.13 -1.53
CA LYS A 24 16.25 14.12 -0.48
C LYS A 24 15.25 13.66 0.58
N GLY A 25 14.32 12.77 0.21
CA GLY A 25 13.16 12.50 1.03
C GLY A 25 12.27 11.38 0.48
N VAL A 26 11.03 11.35 0.95
CA VAL A 26 10.07 10.27 0.65
C VAL A 26 8.67 10.80 0.33
N ILE A 27 7.92 10.04 -0.47
CA ILE A 27 6.52 10.34 -0.78
C ILE A 27 5.66 9.09 -0.61
N VAL A 28 4.45 9.25 -0.08
CA VAL A 28 3.50 8.15 0.16
C VAL A 28 2.07 8.56 -0.19
N GLY A 29 1.32 7.65 -0.80
CA GLY A 29 -0.11 7.82 -0.97
C GLY A 29 -0.86 7.49 0.33
N ILE A 30 -1.76 8.39 0.78
CA ILE A 30 -2.66 8.09 1.91
C ILE A 30 -4.03 7.69 1.37
N SER A 31 -4.62 6.63 1.93
CA SER A 31 -5.90 6.05 1.45
C SER A 31 -7.05 6.19 2.45
N GLY A 32 -6.78 6.59 3.69
CA GLY A 32 -7.71 6.46 4.81
C GLY A 32 -7.73 5.05 5.44
N GLY A 33 -6.89 4.14 4.93
CA GLY A 33 -6.61 2.83 5.53
C GLY A 33 -5.42 2.85 6.49
N ILE A 34 -5.27 1.75 7.25
CA ILE A 34 -4.29 1.66 8.33
C ILE A 34 -2.84 1.58 7.86
N ASP A 35 -2.56 0.87 6.76
CA ASP A 35 -1.20 0.63 6.28
C ASP A 35 -0.54 1.95 5.84
N SER A 36 -1.24 2.73 5.01
CA SER A 36 -0.78 4.06 4.60
C SER A 36 -0.68 5.04 5.76
N ALA A 37 -1.55 4.94 6.78
CA ALA A 37 -1.46 5.77 7.99
C ALA A 37 -0.19 5.48 8.80
N VAL A 38 0.17 4.20 8.98
CA VAL A 38 1.41 3.79 9.64
C VAL A 38 2.62 4.27 8.86
N VAL A 39 2.65 4.05 7.54
CA VAL A 39 3.76 4.49 6.68
C VAL A 39 3.90 6.02 6.68
N ALA A 40 2.79 6.77 6.62
CA ALA A 40 2.83 8.24 6.69
C ALA A 40 3.39 8.76 8.02
N ALA A 41 3.02 8.13 9.15
CA ALA A 41 3.56 8.49 10.46
C ALA A 41 5.06 8.17 10.57
N ILE A 42 5.51 7.02 10.05
CA ILE A 42 6.94 6.65 9.98
C ILE A 42 7.70 7.63 9.07
N ALA A 43 7.15 7.97 7.90
CA ALA A 43 7.73 8.92 6.96
C ALA A 43 7.95 10.30 7.59
N LYS A 44 6.93 10.85 8.27
CA LYS A 44 7.04 12.13 9.01
C LYS A 44 8.13 12.05 10.08
N LYS A 45 8.20 10.94 10.82
CA LYS A 45 9.23 10.75 11.87
C LYS A 45 10.64 10.65 11.29
N ALA A 46 10.80 10.02 10.13
CA ALA A 46 12.09 9.86 9.45
C ALA A 46 12.57 11.15 8.77
N PHE A 47 11.66 11.90 8.15
CA PHE A 47 11.97 13.11 7.38
C PHE A 47 11.00 14.24 7.72
N PRO A 48 11.11 14.91 8.88
CA PRO A 48 10.14 15.93 9.30
C PRO A 48 9.94 17.07 8.29
N ASN A 49 10.97 17.36 7.50
CA ASN A 49 10.94 18.40 6.48
C ASN A 49 10.83 17.86 5.05
N ASP A 50 11.33 16.65 4.80
CA ASP A 50 11.54 16.11 3.45
C ASP A 50 10.64 14.89 3.19
N TYR A 51 9.34 15.06 3.43
CA TYR A 51 8.31 14.09 3.10
C TYR A 51 7.09 14.77 2.48
N LEU A 52 6.32 14.01 1.71
CA LEU A 52 5.04 14.43 1.16
C LEU A 52 4.03 13.28 1.24
N THR A 53 2.81 13.58 1.69
CA THR A 53 1.67 12.68 1.54
C THR A 53 0.78 13.14 0.40
N VAL A 54 0.19 12.20 -0.33
CA VAL A 54 -0.70 12.49 -1.46
C VAL A 54 -2.03 11.77 -1.28
N TRP A 55 -3.12 12.53 -1.24
CA TRP A 55 -4.48 12.00 -1.36
C TRP A 55 -4.85 11.90 -2.84
N MET A 56 -5.23 10.70 -3.31
CA MET A 56 -5.51 10.44 -4.73
C MET A 56 -6.88 9.78 -4.92
N PRO A 57 -7.98 10.54 -4.71
CA PRO A 57 -9.33 10.01 -4.86
C PRO A 57 -9.61 9.63 -6.31
N CYS A 58 -10.41 8.59 -6.49
CA CYS A 58 -10.88 8.13 -7.79
C CYS A 58 -12.26 7.48 -7.61
N ASN A 59 -13.28 8.31 -7.37
CA ASN A 59 -14.58 7.91 -6.82
C ASN A 59 -14.45 7.24 -5.44
N SER A 60 -13.70 7.86 -4.53
CA SER A 60 -13.50 7.38 -3.16
C SER A 60 -14.73 7.65 -2.27
N SER A 61 -14.90 6.88 -1.20
CA SER A 61 -16.04 7.04 -0.28
C SER A 61 -15.81 8.16 0.74
N ASP A 62 -16.91 8.74 1.26
CA ASP A 62 -16.88 9.77 2.32
C ASP A 62 -16.08 9.31 3.56
N LEU A 63 -16.13 8.01 3.89
CA LEU A 63 -15.37 7.43 4.99
C LEU A 63 -13.85 7.53 4.77
N ASP A 64 -13.37 7.33 3.54
CA ASP A 64 -11.94 7.42 3.22
C ASP A 64 -11.47 8.86 3.36
N GLU A 65 -12.27 9.81 2.88
CA GLU A 65 -12.01 11.23 3.03
C GLU A 65 -11.96 11.64 4.50
N LYS A 66 -12.94 11.25 5.30
CA LYS A 66 -12.97 11.53 6.74
C LYS A 66 -11.74 10.98 7.45
N CYS A 67 -11.40 9.71 7.20
CA CYS A 67 -10.21 9.07 7.79
C CYS A 67 -8.92 9.79 7.37
N LYS A 68 -8.80 10.17 6.10
CA LYS A 68 -7.68 10.97 5.60
C LYS A 68 -7.56 12.31 6.32
N LEU A 69 -8.66 13.03 6.51
CA LEU A 69 -8.66 14.33 7.21
C LEU A 69 -8.21 14.17 8.66
N GLU A 70 -8.77 13.20 9.39
CA GLU A 70 -8.37 12.91 10.76
C GLU A 70 -6.88 12.56 10.87
N LEU A 71 -6.33 11.82 9.90
CA LEU A 71 -4.90 11.50 9.86
C LEU A 71 -4.04 12.75 9.66
N ILE A 72 -4.41 13.60 8.71
CA ILE A 72 -3.70 14.85 8.40
C ILE A 72 -3.70 15.77 9.62
N GLU A 73 -4.85 15.95 10.26
CA GLU A 73 -4.99 16.79 11.45
C GLU A 73 -4.20 16.22 12.64
N LYS A 74 -4.30 14.90 12.88
CA LYS A 74 -3.63 14.24 14.00
C LYS A 74 -2.12 14.43 13.96
N PHE A 75 -1.54 14.33 12.78
CA PHE A 75 -0.10 14.37 12.60
C PHE A 75 0.41 15.66 11.99
N ASP A 76 -0.42 16.64 11.64
CA ASP A 76 -0.03 17.84 10.86
C ASP A 76 0.78 17.45 9.61
N LEU A 77 0.18 16.62 8.75
CA LEU A 77 0.87 16.06 7.58
C LEU A 77 0.99 17.08 6.46
N LYS A 78 2.17 17.13 5.83
CA LYS A 78 2.36 17.80 4.54
C LYS A 78 1.62 17.02 3.47
N ASN A 79 0.45 17.50 3.06
CA ASN A 79 -0.43 16.78 2.15
C ASN A 79 -0.84 17.60 0.92
N VAL A 80 -0.92 16.94 -0.24
CA VAL A 80 -1.57 17.45 -1.45
C VAL A 80 -2.67 16.50 -1.92
N SER A 81 -3.64 17.02 -2.65
CA SER A 81 -4.72 16.20 -3.23
C SER A 81 -4.68 16.25 -4.74
N VAL A 82 -4.82 15.08 -5.38
CA VAL A 82 -4.88 14.92 -6.84
C VAL A 82 -6.08 14.04 -7.18
N ASP A 83 -7.18 14.65 -7.60
CA ASP A 83 -8.36 13.89 -8.04
C ASP A 83 -8.10 13.24 -9.40
N LEU A 84 -8.14 11.91 -9.42
CA LEU A 84 -7.89 11.09 -10.60
C LEU A 84 -9.18 10.63 -11.29
N SER A 85 -10.36 11.00 -10.78
CA SER A 85 -11.65 10.51 -11.29
C SER A 85 -11.84 10.86 -12.77
N LYS A 86 -11.53 12.09 -13.17
CA LYS A 86 -11.60 12.51 -14.58
C LYS A 86 -10.60 11.74 -15.45
N THR A 87 -9.35 11.62 -15.00
CA THR A 87 -8.30 10.90 -15.72
C THR A 87 -8.66 9.43 -15.91
N PHE A 88 -9.19 8.80 -14.87
CA PHE A 88 -9.66 7.42 -14.92
C PHE A 88 -10.83 7.25 -15.89
N ASN A 89 -11.82 8.15 -15.88
CA ASN A 89 -12.95 8.07 -16.80
C ASN A 89 -12.49 8.15 -18.26
N VAL A 90 -11.62 9.10 -18.59
CA VAL A 90 -11.05 9.23 -19.96
C VAL A 90 -10.30 7.97 -20.39
N LEU A 91 -9.49 7.38 -19.50
CA LEU A 91 -8.80 6.13 -19.77
C LEU A 91 -9.80 4.97 -19.96
N SER A 92 -10.81 4.89 -19.09
CA SER A 92 -11.84 3.85 -19.13
C SER A 92 -12.62 3.91 -20.44
N ASP A 93 -13.03 5.10 -20.88
CA ASP A 93 -13.72 5.31 -22.16
C ASP A 93 -12.83 4.86 -23.33
N SER A 94 -11.57 5.30 -23.35
CA SER A 94 -10.61 4.88 -24.38
C SER A 94 -10.40 3.37 -24.43
N LEU A 95 -10.38 2.69 -23.26
CA LEU A 95 -10.26 1.24 -23.18
C LEU A 95 -11.52 0.53 -23.66
N ASN A 96 -12.71 1.07 -23.39
CA ASN A 96 -13.97 0.52 -23.86
C ASN A 96 -14.14 0.70 -25.38
N ASP A 97 -13.68 1.83 -25.92
CA ASP A 97 -13.72 2.14 -27.35
C ASP A 97 -12.70 1.34 -28.17
N SER A 98 -11.73 0.68 -27.52
CA SER A 98 -10.72 -0.16 -28.17
C SER A 98 -11.29 -1.43 -28.83
N GLY A 99 -12.57 -1.76 -28.60
CA GLY A 99 -13.20 -3.01 -29.03
C GLY A 99 -12.85 -4.22 -28.15
N ILE A 100 -11.99 -4.06 -27.12
CA ILE A 100 -11.69 -5.10 -26.13
C ILE A 100 -12.59 -4.92 -24.91
N LYS A 101 -13.40 -5.94 -24.61
CA LYS A 101 -14.26 -5.95 -23.41
C LYS A 101 -13.41 -5.92 -22.14
N GLN A 102 -13.52 -4.84 -21.38
CA GLN A 102 -12.79 -4.67 -20.12
C GLN A 102 -13.43 -5.47 -18.98
N SER A 103 -12.58 -6.04 -18.12
CA SER A 103 -13.03 -6.64 -16.86
C SER A 103 -13.00 -5.60 -15.73
N LYS A 104 -13.88 -5.76 -14.74
CA LYS A 104 -13.95 -4.87 -13.56
C LYS A 104 -12.59 -4.77 -12.84
N ILE A 105 -11.91 -5.90 -12.65
CA ILE A 105 -10.60 -5.95 -11.98
C ILE A 105 -9.49 -5.28 -12.81
N ALA A 106 -9.54 -5.36 -14.14
CA ALA A 106 -8.57 -4.68 -15.00
C ALA A 106 -8.71 -3.15 -14.87
N LEU A 107 -9.93 -2.63 -14.91
CA LEU A 107 -10.22 -1.20 -14.71
C LEU A 107 -9.83 -0.75 -13.29
N ALA A 108 -10.15 -1.54 -12.26
CA ALA A 108 -9.75 -1.27 -10.89
C ALA A 108 -8.21 -1.18 -10.74
N ASN A 109 -7.47 -2.13 -11.31
CA ASN A 109 -6.01 -2.11 -11.34
C ASN A 109 -5.46 -0.89 -12.09
N SER A 110 -6.15 -0.38 -13.11
CA SER A 110 -5.74 0.87 -13.78
C SER A 110 -5.82 2.08 -12.85
N LYS A 111 -6.77 2.12 -11.89
CA LYS A 111 -6.79 3.17 -10.85
C LYS A 111 -5.52 3.14 -9.99
N ALA A 112 -5.11 1.96 -9.54
CA ALA A 112 -3.88 1.79 -8.76
C ALA A 112 -2.63 2.24 -9.55
N ARG A 113 -2.59 1.95 -10.86
CA ARG A 113 -1.51 2.40 -11.75
C ARG A 113 -1.49 3.91 -11.99
N LEU A 114 -2.66 4.55 -12.07
CA LEU A 114 -2.74 6.01 -12.13
C LEU A 114 -2.19 6.64 -10.86
N ARG A 115 -2.53 6.10 -9.68
CA ARG A 115 -1.96 6.54 -8.40
C ARG A 115 -0.44 6.40 -8.36
N MET A 116 0.07 5.24 -8.79
CA MET A 116 1.52 5.01 -8.94
C MET A 116 2.17 6.07 -9.83
N THR A 117 1.58 6.34 -11.00
CA THR A 117 2.08 7.34 -11.96
C THR A 117 2.13 8.73 -11.34
N THR A 118 1.08 9.11 -10.60
CA THR A 118 1.01 10.38 -9.88
C THR A 118 2.11 10.49 -8.82
N LEU A 119 2.31 9.44 -8.01
CA LEU A 119 3.35 9.42 -6.98
C LEU A 119 4.74 9.60 -7.59
N TYR A 120 5.10 8.84 -8.63
CA TYR A 120 6.43 8.96 -9.24
C TYR A 120 6.66 10.30 -9.92
N SER A 121 5.64 10.88 -10.56
CA SER A 121 5.75 12.22 -11.17
C SER A 121 6.13 13.28 -10.13
N MET A 122 5.47 13.25 -8.96
CA MET A 122 5.78 14.14 -7.84
C MET A 122 7.12 13.78 -7.18
N ALA A 123 7.39 12.49 -6.97
CA ALA A 123 8.64 12.01 -6.38
C ALA A 123 9.85 12.53 -7.16
N GLN A 124 9.83 12.38 -8.48
CA GLN A 124 10.90 12.82 -9.36
C GLN A 124 11.09 14.35 -9.31
N THR A 125 10.00 15.11 -9.22
CA THR A 125 10.06 16.58 -9.07
C THR A 125 10.77 16.99 -7.78
N HIS A 126 10.57 16.24 -6.69
CA HIS A 126 11.15 16.53 -5.38
C HIS A 126 12.51 15.84 -5.13
N ASN A 127 12.94 14.92 -5.99
CA ASN A 127 14.03 13.95 -5.73
C ASN A 127 13.75 13.10 -4.48
N TYR A 128 12.54 12.54 -4.40
CA TYR A 128 12.08 11.66 -3.33
C TYR A 128 11.96 10.22 -3.82
N LEU A 129 11.99 9.27 -2.87
CA LEU A 129 11.65 7.87 -3.11
C LEU A 129 10.17 7.61 -2.78
N VAL A 130 9.51 6.76 -3.56
CA VAL A 130 8.12 6.34 -3.35
C VAL A 130 8.07 5.21 -2.33
N LEU A 131 7.31 5.41 -1.24
CA LEU A 131 7.04 4.39 -0.23
C LEU A 131 5.80 3.58 -0.60
N GLY A 132 5.93 2.25 -0.54
CA GLY A 132 4.78 1.35 -0.55
C GLY A 132 4.29 1.01 0.84
N THR A 133 3.10 0.42 0.87
CA THR A 133 2.37 0.13 2.10
C THR A 133 2.06 -1.35 2.25
N ASP A 134 2.60 -2.20 1.37
CA ASP A 134 2.42 -3.65 1.46
C ASP A 134 2.98 -4.15 2.80
N ASN A 135 2.13 -4.86 3.55
CA ASN A 135 2.50 -5.60 4.75
C ASN A 135 2.81 -7.07 4.43
N ALA A 136 3.19 -7.87 5.44
CA ALA A 136 3.59 -9.26 5.25
C ALA A 136 2.49 -10.11 4.62
N ASP A 137 1.24 -9.92 5.03
CA ASP A 137 0.07 -10.64 4.54
C ASP A 137 -0.18 -10.33 3.07
N GLU A 138 -0.35 -9.06 2.73
CA GLU A 138 -0.59 -8.57 1.36
C GLU A 138 0.53 -9.02 0.42
N TRP A 139 1.79 -8.89 0.86
CA TRP A 139 2.94 -9.33 0.09
C TRP A 139 2.91 -10.84 -0.14
N HIS A 140 2.67 -11.62 0.92
CA HIS A 140 2.69 -13.08 0.89
C HIS A 140 1.64 -13.64 -0.08
N ILE A 141 0.40 -13.17 -0.03
CA ILE A 141 -0.66 -13.63 -0.95
C ILE A 141 -0.69 -12.86 -2.28
N GLY A 142 0.12 -11.82 -2.42
CA GLY A 142 0.20 -10.97 -3.61
C GLY A 142 -1.05 -10.12 -3.82
N TYR A 143 -1.66 -9.64 -2.72
CA TYR A 143 -2.85 -8.79 -2.71
C TYR A 143 -2.51 -7.32 -2.92
N PHE A 144 -1.89 -7.05 -4.07
CA PHE A 144 -1.53 -5.71 -4.54
C PHE A 144 -1.55 -5.67 -6.06
N THR A 145 -1.68 -4.49 -6.65
CA THR A 145 -1.58 -4.33 -8.11
C THR A 145 -0.12 -4.30 -8.54
N LYS A 146 0.29 -5.23 -9.41
CA LYS A 146 1.62 -5.19 -10.01
C LYS A 146 1.79 -3.90 -10.83
N PHE A 147 2.83 -3.14 -10.51
CA PHE A 147 3.11 -1.79 -11.04
C PHE A 147 2.00 -0.75 -10.74
N GLY A 148 1.17 -1.01 -9.73
CA GLY A 148 0.28 -0.03 -9.11
C GLY A 148 0.82 0.32 -7.74
N ASP A 149 0.05 0.00 -6.70
CA ASP A 149 0.44 0.12 -5.29
C ASP A 149 1.72 -0.66 -4.94
N GLY A 150 1.96 -1.83 -5.56
CA GLY A 150 3.24 -2.55 -5.41
C GLY A 150 4.37 -2.05 -6.30
N GLY A 151 4.17 -0.99 -7.08
CA GLY A 151 5.21 -0.34 -7.87
C GLY A 151 5.85 0.80 -7.08
N VAL A 152 6.85 0.52 -6.27
CA VAL A 152 7.44 1.47 -5.31
C VAL A 152 8.95 1.28 -5.19
N ASP A 153 9.63 2.24 -4.54
CA ASP A 153 11.07 2.17 -4.30
C ASP A 153 11.40 1.46 -2.98
N LEU A 154 10.60 1.70 -1.92
CA LEU A 154 10.86 1.17 -0.57
C LEU A 154 9.58 0.62 0.08
N LEU A 155 9.72 -0.49 0.81
CA LEU A 155 8.62 -1.18 1.51
C LEU A 155 8.88 -1.28 3.02
N PRO A 156 8.67 -0.20 3.79
CA PRO A 156 9.07 -0.15 5.20
C PRO A 156 8.34 -1.13 6.11
N ILE A 157 7.11 -1.57 5.77
CA ILE A 157 6.29 -2.40 6.66
C ILE A 157 6.04 -3.82 6.12
N VAL A 158 6.73 -4.25 5.06
CA VAL A 158 6.52 -5.56 4.39
C VAL A 158 6.77 -6.78 5.28
N HIS A 159 7.43 -6.60 6.42
CA HIS A 159 7.68 -7.67 7.39
C HIS A 159 6.74 -7.63 8.60
N LEU A 160 5.84 -6.65 8.68
CA LEU A 160 4.83 -6.60 9.73
C LEU A 160 3.62 -7.42 9.29
N LEU A 161 3.18 -8.33 10.16
CA LEU A 161 1.86 -8.95 10.08
C LEU A 161 0.77 -7.89 10.21
N LYS A 162 -0.44 -8.12 9.69
CA LYS A 162 -1.55 -7.17 9.78
C LYS A 162 -1.88 -6.83 11.24
N ARG A 163 -1.79 -7.80 12.15
CA ARG A 163 -1.92 -7.53 13.60
C ARG A 163 -0.83 -6.60 14.13
N GLU A 164 0.41 -6.72 13.65
CA GLU A 164 1.52 -5.86 14.06
C GLU A 164 1.39 -4.46 13.43
N VAL A 165 0.82 -4.34 12.24
CA VAL A 165 0.42 -3.03 11.67
C VAL A 165 -0.62 -2.35 12.56
N ARG A 166 -1.64 -3.09 13.04
CA ARG A 166 -2.63 -2.58 14.00
C ARG A 166 -1.99 -2.12 15.31
N GLU A 167 -1.01 -2.86 15.83
CA GLU A 167 -0.27 -2.49 17.03
C GLU A 167 0.65 -1.29 16.80
N ALA A 168 1.35 -1.24 15.66
CA ALA A 168 2.20 -0.12 15.27
C ALA A 168 1.37 1.17 15.14
N ALA A 169 0.18 1.09 14.56
CA ALA A 169 -0.75 2.21 14.47
C ALA A 169 -1.13 2.76 15.86
N LYS A 170 -1.39 1.88 16.84
CA LYS A 170 -1.63 2.28 18.24
C LYS A 170 -0.42 2.97 18.86
N ILE A 171 0.78 2.40 18.68
CA ILE A 171 2.05 2.96 19.20
C ILE A 171 2.33 4.35 18.62
N LEU A 172 2.08 4.52 17.32
CA LEU A 172 2.29 5.78 16.60
C LEU A 172 1.19 6.82 16.88
N GLY A 173 0.07 6.41 17.48
CA GLY A 173 -1.04 7.30 17.80
C GLY A 173 -1.96 7.59 16.61
N VAL A 174 -2.08 6.66 15.65
CA VAL A 174 -3.04 6.75 14.55
C VAL A 174 -4.47 6.82 15.11
N PRO A 175 -5.37 7.64 14.52
CA PRO A 175 -6.77 7.74 14.95
C PRO A 175 -7.50 6.39 15.04
N GLN A 176 -8.36 6.23 16.05
CA GLN A 176 -9.12 4.99 16.27
C GLN A 176 -10.11 4.67 15.15
N SER A 177 -10.65 5.69 14.48
CA SER A 177 -11.48 5.54 13.27
C SER A 177 -10.78 4.76 12.15
N ILE A 178 -9.47 4.96 12.00
CA ILE A 178 -8.62 4.29 11.01
C ILE A 178 -8.21 2.89 11.49
N ILE A 179 -7.94 2.74 12.79
CA ILE A 179 -7.52 1.43 13.35
C ILE A 179 -8.68 0.42 13.33
N ASN A 180 -9.90 0.87 13.62
CA ASN A 180 -11.05 -0.02 13.84
C ASN A 180 -11.89 -0.28 12.59
N ARG A 181 -11.62 0.39 11.46
CA ARG A 181 -12.34 0.14 10.22
C ARG A 181 -11.87 -1.17 9.57
N ALA A 182 -12.76 -1.78 8.79
CA ALA A 182 -12.41 -2.93 7.96
C ALA A 182 -11.38 -2.54 6.88
N PRO A 183 -10.36 -3.36 6.62
CA PRO A 183 -9.44 -3.20 5.50
C PRO A 183 -10.18 -3.28 4.15
N THR A 184 -9.79 -2.39 3.24
CA THR A 184 -10.36 -2.29 1.90
C THR A 184 -9.33 -1.67 0.95
N ALA A 185 -9.33 -2.14 -0.30
CA ALA A 185 -8.56 -1.56 -1.40
C ALA A 185 -9.30 -0.36 -2.05
N SER A 186 -10.52 -0.06 -1.60
CA SER A 186 -11.41 1.01 -2.12
C SER A 186 -11.49 1.01 -3.65
N LEU A 187 -11.57 -0.19 -4.26
CA LEU A 187 -11.61 -0.34 -5.72
C LEU A 187 -13.04 -0.15 -6.27
N TRP A 188 -14.05 -0.58 -5.51
CA TRP A 188 -15.48 -0.39 -5.76
C TRP A 188 -16.27 -0.38 -4.43
N GLU A 189 -17.56 -0.03 -4.49
CA GLU A 189 -18.45 0.11 -3.33
C GLU A 189 -18.59 -1.22 -2.55
N ASP A 190 -18.61 -1.13 -1.22
CA ASP A 190 -18.73 -2.25 -0.26
C ASP A 190 -17.64 -3.35 -0.33
N GLN A 191 -16.53 -3.10 -1.03
CA GLN A 191 -15.41 -4.04 -1.14
C GLN A 191 -14.64 -4.15 0.18
N THR A 192 -14.38 -5.39 0.64
CA THR A 192 -13.44 -5.68 1.73
C THR A 192 -12.43 -6.72 1.28
N ASP A 193 -11.19 -6.58 1.75
CA ASP A 193 -10.12 -7.49 1.37
C ASP A 193 -10.44 -8.94 1.76
N GLU A 194 -10.93 -9.14 2.99
CA GLU A 194 -11.24 -10.47 3.54
C GLU A 194 -12.33 -11.18 2.72
N SER A 195 -13.29 -10.44 2.17
CA SER A 195 -14.32 -11.00 1.27
C SER A 195 -13.76 -11.48 -0.07
N GLU A 196 -12.74 -10.80 -0.62
CA GLU A 196 -12.08 -11.21 -1.86
C GLU A 196 -11.08 -12.35 -1.65
N ILE A 197 -10.35 -12.31 -0.54
CA ILE A 197 -9.36 -13.32 -0.17
C ILE A 197 -10.07 -14.63 0.19
N GLY A 198 -11.22 -14.52 0.88
CA GLY A 198 -12.04 -15.60 1.39
C GLY A 198 -11.76 -15.97 2.85
N PHE A 199 -10.86 -15.25 3.52
CA PHE A 199 -10.41 -15.48 4.89
C PHE A 199 -10.02 -14.16 5.56
N SER A 200 -10.03 -14.14 6.90
CA SER A 200 -9.60 -12.97 7.66
C SER A 200 -8.08 -12.82 7.67
N TYR A 201 -7.61 -11.57 7.86
CA TYR A 201 -6.18 -11.31 8.04
C TYR A 201 -5.63 -12.02 9.28
N ASP A 202 -6.41 -12.21 10.34
CA ASP A 202 -5.93 -12.93 11.53
C ASP A 202 -5.56 -14.39 11.21
N LEU A 203 -6.26 -15.03 10.26
CA LEU A 203 -5.95 -16.39 9.81
C LEU A 203 -4.69 -16.42 8.92
N ILE A 204 -4.49 -15.40 8.09
CA ILE A 204 -3.27 -15.26 7.27
C ILE A 204 -2.07 -14.99 8.19
N ASP A 205 -2.23 -14.10 9.17
CA ASP A 205 -1.22 -13.81 10.17
C ASP A 205 -0.85 -15.09 10.95
N ASP A 206 -1.85 -15.92 11.34
CA ASP A 206 -1.63 -17.19 12.04
C ASP A 206 -0.85 -18.18 11.16
N TYR A 207 -1.19 -18.25 9.87
CA TYR A 207 -0.47 -19.06 8.90
C TYR A 207 0.99 -18.62 8.75
N ILE A 208 1.24 -17.33 8.50
CA ILE A 208 2.59 -16.78 8.29
C ILE A 208 3.46 -16.92 9.55
N SER A 209 2.86 -16.81 10.74
CA SER A 209 3.55 -17.00 12.02
C SER A 209 3.78 -18.47 12.41
N GLY A 210 3.37 -19.43 11.57
CA GLY A 210 3.59 -20.86 11.78
C GLY A 210 2.63 -21.50 12.78
N LYS A 211 1.52 -20.84 13.14
CA LYS A 211 0.47 -21.45 13.94
C LYS A 211 -0.34 -22.43 13.10
N SER A 212 -1.00 -23.37 13.78
CA SER A 212 -1.91 -24.30 13.12
C SER A 212 -3.16 -23.56 12.62
N VAL A 213 -3.47 -23.74 11.35
CA VAL A 213 -4.71 -23.25 10.70
C VAL A 213 -5.41 -24.41 10.02
N ASP A 214 -6.70 -24.26 9.74
CA ASP A 214 -7.46 -25.25 9.00
C ASP A 214 -6.87 -25.50 7.61
N LYS A 215 -7.00 -26.74 7.13
CA LYS A 215 -6.48 -27.16 5.82
C LYS A 215 -6.96 -26.25 4.68
N ALA A 216 -8.21 -25.81 4.73
CA ALA A 216 -8.78 -24.92 3.71
C ALA A 216 -8.08 -23.56 3.64
N VAL A 217 -7.72 -22.98 4.80
CA VAL A 217 -6.97 -21.72 4.89
C VAL A 217 -5.59 -21.92 4.28
N LYS A 218 -4.87 -22.95 4.73
CA LYS A 218 -3.53 -23.28 4.23
C LYS A 218 -3.51 -23.47 2.72
N ASP A 219 -4.41 -24.30 2.19
CA ASP A 219 -4.48 -24.61 0.75
C ASP A 219 -4.77 -23.34 -0.08
N ARG A 220 -5.62 -22.42 0.44
CA ARG A 220 -5.89 -21.14 -0.23
C ARG A 220 -4.68 -20.21 -0.20
N VAL A 221 -4.04 -20.03 0.95
CA VAL A 221 -2.89 -19.13 1.10
C VAL A 221 -1.74 -19.62 0.23
N ASP A 222 -1.44 -20.93 0.24
CA ASP A 222 -0.43 -21.54 -0.62
C ASP A 222 -0.72 -21.33 -2.11
N TYR A 223 -1.99 -21.50 -2.50
CA TYR A 223 -2.41 -21.24 -3.87
C TYR A 223 -2.19 -19.78 -4.27
N LEU A 224 -2.68 -18.82 -3.46
CA LEU A 224 -2.53 -17.38 -3.72
C LEU A 224 -1.07 -16.97 -3.77
N HIS A 225 -0.25 -17.45 -2.84
CA HIS A 225 1.19 -17.24 -2.83
C HIS A 225 1.81 -17.74 -4.14
N LYS A 226 1.56 -19.00 -4.52
CA LYS A 226 2.13 -19.59 -5.73
C LYS A 226 1.77 -18.84 -7.01
N ILE A 227 0.49 -18.49 -7.21
CA ILE A 227 0.06 -17.82 -8.44
C ILE A 227 0.53 -16.37 -8.54
N SER A 228 0.85 -15.74 -7.40
CA SER A 228 1.27 -14.34 -7.33
C SER A 228 2.79 -14.16 -7.28
N GLU A 229 3.57 -15.24 -7.39
CA GLU A 229 5.04 -15.20 -7.31
C GLU A 229 5.66 -14.18 -8.28
N HIS A 230 5.10 -14.10 -9.48
CA HIS A 230 5.54 -13.15 -10.50
C HIS A 230 5.37 -11.67 -10.10
N LYS A 231 4.64 -11.35 -9.02
CA LYS A 231 4.50 -9.99 -8.49
C LYS A 231 5.63 -9.61 -7.53
N ARG A 232 6.27 -10.59 -6.87
CA ARG A 232 7.33 -10.38 -5.86
C ARG A 232 8.74 -10.49 -6.41
N ILE A 233 8.90 -11.05 -7.60
CA ILE A 233 10.19 -11.14 -8.29
C ILE A 233 10.28 -10.10 -9.41
N GLY A 234 11.50 -9.65 -9.68
CA GLY A 234 11.81 -8.79 -10.83
C GLY A 234 11.40 -9.44 -12.16
N ALA A 235 11.34 -8.64 -13.22
CA ALA A 235 11.08 -9.17 -14.56
C ALA A 235 12.09 -10.29 -14.88
N PRO A 236 11.66 -11.47 -15.38
CA PRO A 236 12.59 -12.52 -15.74
C PRO A 236 13.58 -12.05 -16.81
N ILE A 237 14.88 -12.18 -16.55
CA ILE A 237 15.96 -11.79 -17.47
C ILE A 237 16.63 -13.06 -17.98
N PRO A 238 16.78 -13.25 -19.31
CA PRO A 238 17.52 -14.40 -19.84
C PRO A 238 19.00 -14.33 -19.41
N LYS A 239 19.61 -15.48 -19.15
CA LYS A 239 21.05 -15.55 -18.84
C LYS A 239 21.86 -14.99 -20.01
N ASN A 240 22.90 -14.21 -19.71
CA ASN A 240 23.87 -13.81 -20.72
C ASN A 240 24.78 -15.00 -21.04
N ILE A 241 24.43 -15.76 -22.09
CA ILE A 241 25.19 -16.93 -22.57
C ILE A 241 26.10 -16.59 -23.77
N ARG A 242 26.38 -15.30 -24.00
CA ARG A 242 27.32 -14.80 -25.00
C ARG A 242 28.60 -14.32 -24.35
#